data_AF-A0A2D8XKY2-F1
#
_entry.id   AF-A0A2D8XKY2-F1
#
_cell.length_a   1.000
_cell.length_b   1.000
_cell.length_c   1.000
_cell.angle_alpha   90.00
_cell.angle_beta   90.00
_cell.angle_gamma   90.00
#
_symmetry.space_group_name_H-M   'P 1'
#
loop_
_entity.id
_entity.type
_entity.pdbx_description
1 polymer ?
#
loop_
_entity_poly.entity_id
_entity_poly.type
_entity_poly.pdbx_seq_one_letter_code
_entity_poly.pdbx_strand_id
1 'polypeptide(L)'
;MTKHEQRKQMPVYTGVLKYFPTAIFEISKVSQLGNKQHHPDKELHWDKSKSKDHLDAGVRHIIDHSNNPIDEDGMLHLAKAAWRILAALQEYKDTHLIK
;
A
#
# COMPACT_ATOMS: atom_id res chain seq x y z
N MET A 1 -22.23 -8.06 -20.72
CA MET A 1 -22.17 -7.92 -19.26
C MET A 1 -22.39 -6.47 -18.89
N THR A 2 -23.27 -6.20 -17.94
CA THR A 2 -23.50 -4.87 -17.36
C THR A 2 -22.34 -4.46 -16.44
N LYS A 3 -22.19 -3.16 -16.18
CA LYS A 3 -21.22 -2.64 -15.20
C LYS A 3 -21.39 -3.27 -13.81
N HIS A 4 -22.63 -3.59 -13.44
CA HIS A 4 -22.95 -4.27 -12.18
C HIS A 4 -22.44 -5.71 -12.16
N GLU A 5 -22.66 -6.45 -13.24
CA GLU A 5 -22.17 -7.82 -13.40
C GLU A 5 -20.63 -7.87 -13.39
N GLN A 6 -19.98 -6.93 -14.07
CA GLN A 6 -18.50 -6.83 -14.08
C GLN A 6 -17.92 -6.59 -12.69
N ARG A 7 -18.55 -5.74 -11.85
CA ARG A 7 -18.09 -5.51 -10.47
C ARG A 7 -18.20 -6.74 -9.59
N LYS A 8 -19.24 -7.57 -9.80
CA LYS A 8 -19.41 -8.82 -9.06
C LYS A 8 -18.34 -9.87 -9.39
N GLN A 9 -17.70 -9.79 -10.56
CA GLN A 9 -16.60 -10.68 -10.93
C GLN A 9 -15.27 -10.34 -10.25
N MET A 10 -15.15 -9.13 -9.65
CA MET A 10 -13.93 -8.68 -8.97
C MET A 10 -14.25 -8.20 -7.53
N PRO A 11 -14.67 -9.10 -6.63
CA PRO A 11 -15.10 -8.71 -5.29
C PRO A 11 -13.90 -8.33 -4.40
N VAL A 12 -13.80 -7.05 -4.04
CA VAL A 12 -12.69 -6.53 -3.20
C VAL A 12 -12.65 -7.19 -1.82
N TYR A 13 -13.81 -7.36 -1.16
CA TYR A 13 -13.85 -7.93 0.18
C TYR A 13 -13.41 -9.40 0.18
N THR A 14 -14.01 -10.26 -0.63
CA THR A 14 -13.67 -11.70 -0.63
C THR A 14 -12.39 -12.03 -1.40
N GLY A 15 -11.98 -11.20 -2.36
CA GLY A 15 -10.78 -11.42 -3.18
C GLY A 15 -9.50 -10.75 -2.66
N VAL A 16 -9.59 -9.79 -1.73
CA VAL A 16 -8.42 -9.10 -1.19
C VAL A 16 -8.49 -9.00 0.34
N LEU A 17 -9.48 -8.30 0.89
CA LEU A 17 -9.51 -7.96 2.32
C LEU A 17 -9.68 -9.18 3.22
N LYS A 18 -10.67 -10.03 2.94
CA LYS A 18 -10.91 -11.30 3.63
C LYS A 18 -9.89 -12.37 3.22
N TYR A 19 -9.32 -12.25 2.02
CA TYR A 19 -8.36 -13.23 1.49
C TYR A 19 -7.00 -13.11 2.19
N PHE A 20 -6.52 -11.89 2.43
CA PHE A 20 -5.24 -11.60 3.05
C PHE A 20 -5.36 -10.69 4.29
N PRO A 21 -6.17 -11.06 5.31
CA PRO A 21 -6.56 -10.13 6.37
C PRO A 21 -5.38 -9.63 7.19
N THR A 22 -4.42 -10.51 7.52
CA THR A 22 -3.24 -10.16 8.31
C THR A 22 -2.24 -9.32 7.52
N ALA A 23 -2.01 -9.64 6.24
CA ALA A 23 -1.12 -8.85 5.39
C ALA A 23 -1.67 -7.43 5.15
N ILE A 24 -2.98 -7.30 4.89
CA ILE A 24 -3.63 -5.99 4.77
C ILE A 24 -3.54 -5.20 6.09
N PHE A 25 -3.68 -5.87 7.24
CA PHE A 25 -3.47 -5.23 8.54
C PHE A 25 -2.03 -4.69 8.69
N GLU A 26 -1.00 -5.45 8.32
CA GLU A 26 0.39 -4.95 8.36
C GLU A 26 0.62 -3.74 7.45
N ILE A 27 0.06 -3.75 6.23
CA ILE A 27 0.13 -2.60 5.31
C ILE A 27 -0.57 -1.37 5.92
N SER A 28 -1.65 -1.56 6.67
CA SER A 28 -2.35 -0.45 7.33
C SER A 28 -1.48 0.24 8.39
N LYS A 29 -0.62 -0.51 9.10
CA LYS A 29 0.32 0.08 10.07
C LYS A 29 1.34 1.00 9.40
N VAL A 30 1.81 0.65 8.20
CA VAL A 30 2.71 1.50 7.39
C VAL A 30 2.04 2.83 7.07
N SER A 31 0.75 2.79 6.68
CA SER A 31 -0.03 4.01 6.43
C SER A 31 -0.15 4.87 7.69
N GLN A 32 -0.49 4.25 8.82
CA GLN A 32 -0.64 4.95 10.11
C GLN A 32 0.67 5.57 10.59
N LEU A 33 1.78 4.84 10.49
CA LEU A 33 3.10 5.31 10.91
C LEU A 33 3.56 6.49 10.04
N GLY A 34 3.44 6.38 8.71
CA GLY A 34 3.77 7.47 7.79
C GLY A 34 2.92 8.73 8.04
N ASN A 35 1.62 8.55 8.30
CA ASN A 35 0.76 9.68 8.67
C ASN A 35 1.20 10.32 9.99
N LYS A 36 1.51 9.53 11.02
CA LYS A 36 2.02 10.07 12.30
C LYS A 36 3.35 10.81 12.13
N GLN A 37 4.23 10.33 11.25
CA GLN A 37 5.54 10.96 10.98
C GLN A 37 5.40 12.31 10.27
N HIS A 38 4.50 12.43 9.29
CA HIS A 38 4.40 13.63 8.46
C HIS A 38 3.26 14.58 8.86
N HIS A 39 2.22 14.05 9.50
CA HIS A 39 0.98 14.75 9.88
C HIS A 39 0.42 14.26 11.23
N PRO A 40 1.17 14.38 12.35
CA PRO A 40 0.77 13.83 13.64
C PRO A 40 -0.59 14.33 14.15
N ASP A 41 -0.99 15.55 13.78
CA ASP A 41 -2.21 16.20 14.23
C ASP A 41 -3.40 16.06 13.25
N LYS A 42 -3.25 15.24 12.20
CA LYS A 42 -4.30 15.06 11.17
C LYS A 42 -4.78 13.62 11.14
N GLU A 43 -6.03 13.45 10.73
CA GLU A 43 -6.60 12.14 10.40
C GLU A 43 -5.78 11.43 9.33
N LEU A 44 -5.88 10.10 9.29
CA LEU A 44 -5.15 9.25 8.36
C LEU A 44 -5.48 9.61 6.91
N HIS A 45 -4.49 10.07 6.15
CA HIS A 45 -4.61 10.34 4.73
C HIS A 45 -3.28 10.07 4.01
N TRP A 46 -3.37 9.87 2.70
CA TRP A 46 -2.18 9.72 1.86
C TRP A 46 -1.75 11.07 1.27
N ASP A 47 -0.72 11.69 1.86
CA ASP A 47 -0.04 12.85 1.27
C ASP A 47 0.98 12.39 0.22
N LYS A 48 0.55 12.42 -1.06
CA LYS A 48 1.40 12.07 -2.22
C LYS A 48 2.63 12.98 -2.37
N SER A 49 2.67 14.15 -1.73
CA SER A 49 3.86 15.01 -1.77
C SER A 49 5.02 14.45 -0.96
N LYS A 50 4.76 13.55 0.00
CA LYS A 50 5.76 12.93 0.90
C LYS A 50 6.30 11.60 0.40
N SER A 51 5.75 11.05 -0.68
CA SER A 51 6.12 9.75 -1.21
C SER A 51 6.07 9.79 -2.74
N LYS A 52 7.23 9.65 -3.40
CA LYS A 52 7.33 9.76 -4.87
C LYS A 52 8.10 8.61 -5.54
N ASP A 53 8.98 7.94 -4.80
CA ASP A 53 9.87 6.92 -5.34
C ASP A 53 9.38 5.50 -5.03
N HIS A 54 8.23 5.13 -5.57
CA HIS A 54 7.52 3.93 -5.14
C HIS A 54 8.23 2.63 -5.53
N LEU A 55 8.65 2.49 -6.79
CA LEU A 55 9.23 1.24 -7.28
C LEU A 55 10.61 0.99 -6.69
N ASP A 56 11.47 2.01 -6.65
CA ASP A 56 12.83 1.89 -6.13
C ASP A 56 12.83 1.67 -4.61
N ALA A 57 12.01 2.42 -3.86
CA ALA A 57 11.85 2.16 -2.42
C ALA A 57 11.23 0.79 -2.13
N GLY A 58 10.29 0.34 -2.96
CA GLY A 58 9.69 -0.99 -2.85
C GLY A 58 10.72 -2.11 -3.04
N VAL A 59 11.55 -2.02 -4.07
CA VAL A 59 12.63 -2.98 -4.33
C VAL A 59 13.70 -2.93 -3.24
N ARG A 60 14.05 -1.74 -2.73
CA ARG A 60 14.99 -1.61 -1.61
C ARG A 60 14.52 -2.36 -0.37
N HIS A 61 13.25 -2.22 0.01
CA HIS A 61 12.71 -3.01 1.12
C HIS A 61 12.70 -4.51 0.84
N ILE A 62 12.50 -4.96 -0.41
CA ILE A 62 12.63 -6.39 -0.77
C ILE A 62 14.07 -6.88 -0.59
N ILE A 63 15.06 -6.08 -0.98
CA ILE A 63 16.48 -6.40 -0.79
C ILE A 63 16.81 -6.42 0.71
N ASP A 64 16.43 -5.39 1.46
CA ASP A 64 16.74 -5.30 2.89
C ASP A 64 16.08 -6.43 3.69
N HIS A 65 14.89 -6.88 3.27
CA HIS A 65 14.21 -8.04 3.84
C HIS A 65 15.07 -9.31 3.84
N SER A 66 15.95 -9.51 2.84
CA SER A 66 16.82 -10.69 2.80
C SER A 66 17.89 -10.68 3.88
N ASN A 67 18.18 -9.51 4.46
CA ASN A 67 19.15 -9.33 5.54
C ASN A 67 18.46 -9.27 6.91
N ASN A 68 17.37 -8.51 7.02
CA ASN A 68 16.57 -8.37 8.24
C ASN A 68 15.08 -8.20 7.86
N PRO A 69 14.15 -8.98 8.43
CA PRO A 69 12.73 -8.82 8.10
C PRO A 69 12.09 -7.51 8.60
N ILE A 70 12.68 -6.86 9.61
CA ILE A 70 12.14 -5.67 10.29
C ILE A 70 13.03 -4.45 10.00
N ASP A 71 12.41 -3.36 9.58
CA ASP A 71 13.05 -2.07 9.31
C ASP A 71 13.32 -1.30 10.62
N GLU A 72 14.11 -0.22 10.57
CA GLU A 72 14.55 0.56 11.73
C GLU A 72 13.40 1.20 12.52
N ASP A 73 12.25 1.41 11.87
CA ASP A 73 11.03 1.94 12.49
C ASP A 73 10.10 0.85 13.06
N GLY A 74 10.56 -0.40 13.10
CA GLY A 74 9.84 -1.54 13.67
C GLY A 74 8.78 -2.15 12.75
N MET A 75 8.65 -1.67 11.52
CA MET A 75 7.71 -2.24 10.53
C MET A 75 8.38 -3.34 9.70
N LEU A 76 7.58 -4.27 9.18
CA LEU A 76 8.07 -5.28 8.24
C LEU A 76 8.49 -4.63 6.92
N HIS A 77 9.68 -4.98 6.42
CA HIS A 77 10.13 -4.58 5.10
C HIS A 77 9.14 -5.00 4.00
N LEU A 78 8.59 -6.23 4.09
CA LEU A 78 7.58 -6.70 3.13
C LEU A 78 6.28 -5.88 3.18
N ALA A 79 5.87 -5.40 4.36
CA ALA A 79 4.67 -4.56 4.47
C ALA A 79 4.90 -3.20 3.78
N LYS A 80 6.07 -2.61 3.97
CA LYS A 80 6.45 -1.37 3.27
C LYS A 80 6.57 -1.58 1.77
N ALA A 81 7.20 -2.67 1.32
CA ALA A 81 7.28 -3.02 -0.08
C ALA A 81 5.89 -3.17 -0.71
N ALA A 82 4.99 -3.93 -0.07
CA ALA A 82 3.62 -4.09 -0.54
C ALA A 82 2.86 -2.76 -0.59
N TRP A 83 3.00 -1.90 0.43
CA TRP A 83 2.43 -0.55 0.44
C TRP A 83 2.94 0.29 -0.74
N ARG A 84 4.25 0.22 -1.03
CA ARG A 84 4.88 0.94 -2.15
C ARG A 84 4.33 0.47 -3.50
N ILE A 85 4.14 -0.84 -3.69
CA ILE A 85 3.54 -1.39 -4.92
C ILE A 85 2.07 -0.97 -5.07
N LEU A 86 1.27 -0.99 -3.99
CA LEU A 86 -0.11 -0.50 -4.02
C LEU A 86 -0.17 0.97 -4.41
N ALA A 87 0.71 1.79 -3.84
CA ALA A 87 0.77 3.21 -4.15
C ALA A 87 1.16 3.45 -5.62
N ALA A 88 2.16 2.75 -6.15
CA ALA A 88 2.53 2.82 -7.57
C ALA A 88 1.35 2.46 -8.49
N LEU A 89 0.63 1.38 -8.18
CA LEU A 89 -0.56 0.98 -8.93
C LEU A 89 -1.66 2.05 -8.85
N GLN A 90 -1.90 2.63 -7.67
CA GLN A 90 -2.89 3.69 -7.50
C GLN A 90 -2.53 4.95 -8.29
N GLU A 91 -1.27 5.38 -8.27
CA GLU A 91 -0.84 6.53 -9.08
C GLU A 91 -1.00 6.26 -10.58
N TYR A 92 -0.65 5.05 -11.05
CA TYR A 92 -0.90 4.66 -12.43
C TYR A 92 -2.40 4.73 -12.77
N LYS A 93 -3.26 4.24 -11.88
CA LYS A 93 -4.72 4.31 -12.06
C LYS A 93 -5.22 5.76 -12.07
N ASP A 94 -4.74 6.62 -11.18
CA ASP A 94 -5.18 8.02 -11.14
C ASP A 94 -4.78 8.81 -12.38
N THR A 95 -3.66 8.45 -13.01
CA THR A 95 -3.12 9.12 -14.20
C THR A 95 -3.59 8.52 -15.53
N HIS A 96 -3.88 7.21 -15.57
CA HIS A 96 -4.20 6.46 -16.80
C HIS A 96 -5.60 5.85 -16.81
N LEU A 97 -6.45 6.12 -15.81
CA LEU A 97 -7.86 5.83 -15.91
C LEU A 97 -8.53 6.79 -16.90
N ILE A 98 -8.70 6.27 -18.13
CA ILE A 98 -9.69 6.71 -19.12
C ILE A 98 -11.06 6.77 -18.41
N LYS A 99 -11.66 7.98 -18.40
CA LYS A 99 -13.08 8.17 -18.07
C LYS A 99 -13.96 7.49 -19.10
#